data_AF-A0A7R9G755-F1
#
_entry.id   AF-A0A7R9G755-F1
#
_cell.length_a   1.000
_cell.length_b   1.000
_cell.length_c   1.000
_cell.angle_alpha   90.00
_cell.angle_beta   90.00
_cell.angle_gamma   90.00
#
_symmetry.space_group_name_H-M   'P 1'
#
loop_
_entity.id
_entity.type
_entity.pdbx_description
1 polymer ?
#
loop_
_entity_poly.entity_id
_entity_poly.type
_entity_poly.pdbx_seq_one_letter_code
_entity_poly.pdbx_strand_id
1 'polypeptide(L)'
;MFYNEQKGMIFSRLNLTLVSWSSASGSPPSVSDPRKEDDLIYSYESSENNVYQKELEEDSLLEMSLESGRSASEESSGSIRPISSKINPVEAVRKIASEIGSELQYPDAIPKENTLAKFTILTRLVQVMSAKQLKEAGRSLYTPSNKPSSSRTSNTWKAFRDAVGEAGTGPALVTLKEWIMSKKVRGEDAAELVSSLPRAALTPTPEYLNEFFPHELRCAAVFQIMKAQPPANMLQRMAELTNEDPHAQVNAAVKSAIESAANLQGTRTMRLSQNAKSAVHLLTPEQFGLQYTRSSFGAMISSVDDLLDILLDQIGENEYSDQRRHFYNEENQDSENPDSKYNLNKIGAELNIKTLMAEQLEGNILFQLAASERFFAFDNHTIEALPSIVKAAASALHSGNSFNFTKFYNQEAVTVGFPNVMGLPFLFSFNTPTLLQIGGEARIRTHPDLAQGSANS
;
A
#
# COMPACT_ATOMS: atom_id res chain seq x y z
N MET A 1 -14.14 -9.06 17.38
CA MET A 1 -14.30 -10.25 18.25
C MET A 1 -14.76 -11.38 17.33
N PHE A 2 -13.85 -12.27 16.90
CA PHE A 2 -14.20 -13.38 16.02
C PHE A 2 -15.05 -14.39 16.79
N TYR A 3 -16.26 -14.67 16.30
CA TYR A 3 -16.92 -15.92 16.68
C TYR A 3 -16.20 -17.04 15.94
N ASN A 4 -15.51 -17.88 16.71
CA ASN A 4 -14.70 -19.02 16.28
C ASN A 4 -15.55 -20.20 15.74
N GLU A 5 -16.64 -19.90 15.03
CA GLU A 5 -17.68 -20.86 14.64
C GLU A 5 -17.58 -21.29 13.17
N GLN A 6 -16.87 -20.54 12.33
CA GLN A 6 -16.69 -20.88 10.91
C GLN A 6 -15.48 -21.79 10.74
N LYS A 7 -15.73 -23.10 10.55
CA LYS A 7 -14.70 -24.10 10.27
C LYS A 7 -14.92 -24.69 8.89
N GLY A 8 -13.88 -24.67 8.05
CA GLY A 8 -13.82 -25.40 6.79
C GLY A 8 -12.81 -26.54 6.88
N MET A 9 -13.08 -27.66 6.23
CA MET A 9 -12.15 -28.78 6.12
C MET A 9 -12.11 -29.27 4.68
N ILE A 10 -10.91 -29.48 4.15
CA ILE A 10 -10.70 -30.11 2.85
C ILE A 10 -9.97 -31.43 3.04
N PHE A 11 -10.43 -32.47 2.35
CA PHE A 11 -9.80 -33.77 2.31
C PHE A 11 -9.37 -34.09 0.88
N SER A 12 -8.14 -34.57 0.72
CA SER A 12 -7.63 -35.06 -0.56
C SER A 12 -6.86 -36.36 -0.33
N ARG A 13 -7.13 -37.37 -1.17
CA ARG A 13 -6.52 -38.69 -1.07
C ARG A 13 -6.24 -39.22 -2.48
N LEU A 14 -4.99 -39.63 -2.70
CA LEU A 14 -4.58 -40.37 -3.90
C LEU A 14 -4.29 -41.82 -3.49
N ASN A 15 -4.88 -42.78 -4.21
CA ASN A 15 -4.60 -44.20 -4.01
C ASN A 15 -4.03 -44.78 -5.31
N LEU A 16 -2.76 -45.17 -5.28
CA LEU A 16 -2.03 -45.77 -6.39
C LEU A 16 -1.66 -47.20 -6.00
N THR A 17 -2.12 -48.17 -6.78
CA THR A 17 -1.79 -49.58 -6.58
C THR A 17 -1.24 -50.15 -7.89
N LEU A 18 -0.06 -50.76 -7.83
CA LEU A 18 0.51 -51.48 -8.97
C LEU A 18 -0.30 -52.75 -9.22
N VAL A 19 -0.97 -52.82 -10.37
CA VAL A 19 -1.83 -53.97 -10.72
C VAL A 19 -1.02 -55.10 -11.36
N SER A 20 -0.08 -54.76 -12.24
CA SER A 20 0.81 -55.69 -12.91
C SER A 20 2.04 -54.96 -13.44
N TRP A 21 3.09 -55.70 -13.76
CA TRP A 21 4.26 -55.18 -14.45
C TRP A 21 4.59 -56.08 -15.64
N SER A 22 5.12 -55.50 -16.71
CA SER A 22 5.57 -56.21 -17.90
C SER A 22 6.79 -55.52 -18.49
N SER A 23 7.74 -56.30 -19.01
CA SER A 23 8.88 -55.73 -19.75
C SER A 23 8.39 -55.03 -21.02
N ALA A 24 8.71 -53.75 -21.18
CA ALA A 24 8.43 -53.02 -22.40
C ALA A 24 9.34 -53.51 -23.54
N SER A 25 8.79 -53.73 -24.74
CA SER A 25 9.57 -53.96 -25.96
C SER A 25 9.56 -52.69 -26.82
N GLY A 26 10.74 -52.25 -27.26
CA GLY A 26 10.91 -51.01 -28.03
C GLY A 26 11.33 -49.81 -27.19
N SER A 27 11.47 -48.64 -27.83
CA SER A 27 11.75 -47.38 -27.14
C SER A 27 10.47 -46.73 -26.64
N PRO A 28 10.49 -45.97 -25.53
CA PRO A 28 9.34 -45.20 -25.10
C PRO A 28 8.81 -44.32 -26.24
N PRO A 29 7.49 -44.11 -26.35
CA PRO A 29 6.95 -43.17 -27.33
C PRO A 29 7.58 -41.80 -27.10
N SER A 30 8.06 -41.18 -28.19
CA SER A 30 8.58 -39.82 -28.12
C SER A 30 7.46 -38.89 -27.68
N VAL A 31 7.74 -38.03 -26.71
CA VAL A 31 6.80 -36.99 -26.30
C VAL A 31 6.79 -35.91 -27.37
N SER A 32 5.61 -35.55 -27.85
CA SER A 32 5.43 -34.38 -28.70
C SER A 32 5.52 -33.13 -27.83
N ASP A 33 6.51 -32.27 -28.10
CA ASP A 33 6.78 -31.02 -27.35
C ASP A 33 7.18 -31.24 -25.88
N PRO A 34 8.34 -31.89 -25.62
CA PRO A 34 8.81 -32.11 -24.25
C PRO A 34 9.13 -30.77 -23.58
N ARG A 35 8.36 -30.42 -22.55
CA ARG A 35 8.69 -29.30 -21.66
C ARG A 35 9.67 -29.77 -20.60
N LYS A 36 10.75 -29.02 -20.43
CA LYS A 36 11.69 -29.25 -19.34
C LYS A 36 11.16 -28.53 -18.10
N GLU A 37 10.72 -29.28 -17.12
CA GLU A 37 10.40 -28.76 -15.78
C GLU A 37 11.65 -28.93 -14.91
N ASP A 38 12.09 -27.85 -14.27
CA ASP A 38 13.29 -27.87 -13.41
C ASP A 38 12.99 -28.44 -12.01
N ASP A 39 11.73 -28.39 -11.54
CA ASP A 39 11.27 -28.98 -10.27
C ASP A 39 9.81 -29.46 -10.37
N LEU A 40 9.43 -30.44 -9.53
CA LEU A 40 8.06 -30.96 -9.38
C LEU A 40 7.25 -30.18 -8.34
N ILE A 41 7.81 -29.12 -7.75
CA ILE A 41 7.05 -28.18 -6.92
C ILE A 41 5.96 -27.53 -7.76
N TYR A 42 4.74 -27.50 -7.23
CA TYR A 42 3.62 -26.83 -7.87
C TYR A 42 3.98 -25.38 -8.20
N SER A 43 4.03 -25.08 -9.49
CA SER A 43 4.18 -23.72 -9.97
C SER A 43 2.80 -23.07 -10.02
N TYR A 44 2.61 -22.04 -9.19
CA TYR A 44 1.49 -21.14 -9.41
C TYR A 44 1.77 -20.39 -10.71
N GLU A 45 0.81 -20.34 -11.63
CA GLU A 45 0.94 -19.49 -12.80
C GLU A 45 1.21 -18.05 -12.34
N SER A 46 2.45 -17.59 -12.53
CA SER A 46 2.76 -16.19 -12.30
C SER A 46 2.04 -15.37 -13.36
N SER A 47 1.36 -14.32 -12.93
CA SER A 47 0.79 -13.30 -13.83
C SER A 47 1.85 -12.65 -14.73
N GLU A 48 3.14 -12.89 -14.49
CA GLU A 48 4.30 -12.44 -15.27
C GLU A 48 4.32 -13.03 -16.69
N ASN A 49 3.84 -14.26 -16.91
CA ASN A 49 3.83 -14.87 -18.26
C ASN A 49 2.65 -14.42 -19.14
N ASN A 50 1.70 -13.64 -18.62
CA ASN A 50 0.40 -13.41 -19.26
C ASN A 50 0.14 -11.95 -19.68
N VAL A 51 1.18 -11.12 -19.83
CA VAL A 51 1.03 -9.77 -20.41
C VAL A 51 0.70 -9.85 -21.92
N TYR A 52 0.99 -10.98 -22.57
CA TYR A 52 0.59 -11.28 -23.94
C TYR A 52 0.03 -12.70 -24.01
N GLN A 53 -1.29 -12.81 -24.22
CA GLN A 53 -2.12 -14.03 -24.30
C GLN A 53 -2.66 -14.58 -22.97
N LYS A 54 -3.87 -14.15 -22.60
CA LYS A 54 -4.85 -15.07 -22.03
C LYS A 54 -6.26 -14.66 -22.46
N GLU A 55 -6.76 -15.34 -23.49
CA GLU A 55 -8.15 -15.26 -24.00
C GLU A 55 -8.88 -16.61 -23.77
N LEU A 56 -8.32 -17.46 -22.90
CA LEU A 56 -8.84 -18.78 -22.57
C LEU A 56 -8.54 -19.04 -21.09
N GLU A 57 -9.56 -19.46 -20.32
CA GLU A 57 -9.60 -19.62 -18.84
C GLU A 57 -10.21 -18.45 -18.03
N GLU A 58 -11.19 -17.75 -18.59
CA GLU A 58 -12.06 -16.82 -17.83
C GLU A 58 -13.19 -17.55 -17.06
N ASP A 59 -13.46 -18.83 -17.36
CA ASP A 59 -14.71 -19.50 -16.96
C ASP A 59 -14.70 -20.13 -15.54
N SER A 60 -13.60 -20.72 -15.06
CA SER A 60 -13.62 -21.49 -13.79
C SER A 60 -13.70 -20.66 -12.51
N LEU A 61 -13.18 -19.42 -12.49
CA LEU A 61 -13.20 -18.56 -11.30
C LEU A 61 -14.55 -17.84 -11.12
N LEU A 62 -15.28 -17.61 -12.22
CA LEU A 62 -16.61 -17.00 -12.22
C LEU A 62 -17.68 -17.95 -11.67
N GLU A 63 -17.59 -19.25 -11.99
CA GLU A 63 -18.56 -20.27 -11.55
C GLU A 63 -18.52 -20.52 -10.04
N MET A 64 -17.33 -20.61 -9.42
CA MET A 64 -17.20 -20.81 -7.96
C MET A 64 -17.79 -19.67 -7.12
N SER A 65 -17.82 -18.44 -7.65
CA SER A 65 -18.37 -17.29 -6.94
C SER A 65 -19.89 -17.20 -7.00
N LEU A 66 -20.49 -17.68 -8.08
CA LEU A 66 -21.94 -17.66 -8.27
C LEU A 66 -22.66 -18.79 -7.50
N GLU A 67 -22.00 -19.92 -7.26
CA GLU A 67 -22.57 -21.03 -6.48
C GLU A 67 -22.52 -20.81 -4.96
N SER A 68 -21.57 -20.02 -4.45
CA SER A 68 -21.41 -19.74 -3.02
C SER A 68 -22.59 -19.01 -2.34
N GLY A 69 -23.55 -18.51 -3.13
CA GLY A 69 -24.80 -17.91 -2.65
C GLY A 69 -25.99 -18.86 -2.50
N ARG A 70 -25.85 -20.15 -2.85
CA ARG A 70 -26.91 -21.15 -2.66
C ARG A 70 -26.61 -22.02 -1.44
N SER A 71 -27.51 -21.98 -0.45
CA SER A 71 -27.51 -22.94 0.66
C SER A 71 -27.55 -24.35 0.08
N ALA A 72 -26.50 -25.14 0.32
CA ALA A 72 -26.38 -26.51 -0.14
C ALA A 72 -27.33 -27.41 0.66
N SER A 73 -28.57 -27.53 0.19
CA SER A 73 -29.49 -28.58 0.59
C SER A 73 -30.28 -29.02 -0.64
N GLU A 74 -29.62 -29.69 -1.58
CA GLU A 74 -30.27 -30.57 -2.53
C GLU A 74 -29.21 -31.48 -3.17
N GLU A 75 -29.28 -32.76 -2.83
CA GLU A 75 -28.59 -33.83 -3.55
C GLU A 75 -29.09 -33.82 -5.00
N SER A 76 -28.22 -33.53 -5.96
CA SER A 76 -28.45 -33.97 -7.33
C SER A 76 -27.16 -34.49 -7.94
N SER A 77 -27.11 -35.81 -8.02
CA SER A 77 -26.30 -36.55 -8.98
C SER A 77 -26.77 -36.12 -10.38
N GLY A 78 -26.08 -35.15 -10.98
CA GLY A 78 -26.36 -34.66 -12.32
C GLY A 78 -25.08 -34.21 -12.99
N SER A 79 -24.76 -34.79 -14.14
CA SER A 79 -23.61 -34.45 -14.97
C SER A 79 -23.43 -32.94 -15.09
N ILE A 80 -22.21 -32.48 -14.80
CA ILE A 80 -21.75 -31.11 -15.06
C ILE A 80 -22.02 -30.82 -16.54
N ARG A 81 -23.08 -30.05 -16.81
CA ARG A 81 -23.37 -29.53 -18.14
C ARG A 81 -22.67 -28.18 -18.26
N PRO A 82 -21.81 -27.96 -19.27
CA PRO A 82 -21.17 -26.65 -19.45
C PRO A 82 -22.25 -25.63 -19.88
N ILE A 83 -22.50 -24.63 -19.05
CA ILE A 83 -23.38 -23.50 -19.40
C ILE A 83 -22.55 -22.52 -20.24
N SER A 84 -22.56 -22.73 -21.56
CA SER A 84 -21.79 -21.96 -22.53
C SER A 84 -22.36 -20.56 -22.85
N SER A 85 -22.56 -19.70 -21.86
CA SER A 85 -22.73 -18.27 -22.12
C SER A 85 -21.50 -17.53 -21.62
N LYS A 86 -20.61 -17.16 -22.56
CA LYS A 86 -19.49 -16.22 -22.33
C LYS A 86 -20.01 -15.01 -21.54
N ILE A 87 -19.74 -14.95 -20.24
CA ILE A 87 -20.15 -13.81 -19.42
C ILE A 87 -19.24 -12.65 -19.81
N ASN A 88 -19.80 -11.58 -20.38
CA ASN A 88 -19.02 -10.37 -20.60
C ASN A 88 -18.74 -9.70 -19.24
N PRO A 89 -17.48 -9.67 -18.75
CA PRO A 89 -17.18 -9.18 -17.41
C PRO A 89 -17.51 -7.70 -17.24
N VAL A 90 -17.37 -6.90 -18.31
CA VAL A 90 -17.73 -5.47 -18.30
C VAL A 90 -19.22 -5.28 -18.05
N GLU A 91 -20.06 -6.09 -18.71
CA GLU A 91 -21.50 -6.03 -18.54
C GLU A 91 -21.96 -6.53 -17.16
N ALA A 92 -21.35 -7.62 -16.67
CA ALA A 92 -21.62 -8.16 -15.34
C ALA A 92 -21.30 -7.13 -14.24
N VAL A 93 -20.12 -6.51 -14.31
CA VAL A 93 -19.71 -5.42 -13.41
C VAL A 93 -20.68 -4.25 -13.46
N ARG A 94 -21.06 -3.82 -14.67
CA ARG A 94 -22.02 -2.71 -14.84
C ARG A 94 -23.35 -3.01 -14.19
N LYS A 95 -23.86 -4.24 -14.34
CA LYS A 95 -25.12 -4.69 -13.74
C LYS A 95 -25.03 -4.67 -12.21
N ILE A 96 -24.05 -5.36 -11.63
CA ILE A 96 -23.92 -5.50 -10.16
C ILE A 96 -23.66 -4.14 -9.50
N ALA A 97 -22.79 -3.29 -10.07
CA ALA A 97 -22.57 -1.94 -9.55
C ALA A 97 -23.83 -1.06 -9.62
N SER A 98 -24.67 -1.25 -10.65
CA SER A 98 -25.94 -0.55 -10.79
C SER A 98 -26.98 -1.01 -9.75
N GLU A 99 -27.01 -2.30 -9.42
CA GLU A 99 -27.84 -2.86 -8.35
C GLU A 99 -27.42 -2.27 -6.99
N ILE A 100 -26.13 -2.36 -6.62
CA ILE A 100 -25.60 -1.77 -5.38
C ILE A 100 -25.91 -0.28 -5.30
N GLY A 101 -25.69 0.48 -6.37
CA GLY A 101 -25.98 1.93 -6.37
C GLY A 101 -27.47 2.27 -6.19
N SER A 102 -28.37 1.37 -6.59
CA SER A 102 -29.82 1.50 -6.38
C SER A 102 -30.19 1.22 -4.94
N GLU A 103 -29.61 0.17 -4.35
CA GLU A 103 -29.83 -0.23 -2.95
C GLU A 103 -29.34 0.86 -1.99
N LEU A 104 -28.23 1.51 -2.31
CA LEU A 104 -27.71 2.65 -1.54
C LEU A 104 -28.63 3.90 -1.54
N GLN A 105 -29.67 3.96 -2.38
CA GLN A 105 -30.70 4.99 -2.27
C GLN A 105 -31.59 4.77 -1.03
N TYR A 106 -31.63 3.55 -0.50
CA TYR A 106 -32.52 3.13 0.58
C TYR A 106 -31.70 2.43 1.68
N PRO A 107 -31.02 3.19 2.58
CA PRO A 107 -30.12 2.62 3.57
C PRO A 107 -30.74 1.50 4.44
N ASP A 108 -32.03 1.61 4.77
CA ASP A 108 -32.75 0.61 5.57
C ASP A 108 -32.95 -0.74 4.87
N ALA A 109 -32.78 -0.80 3.55
CA ALA A 109 -32.89 -2.01 2.74
C ALA A 109 -31.56 -2.76 2.59
N ILE A 110 -30.42 -2.12 2.88
CA ILE A 110 -29.07 -2.66 2.62
C ILE A 110 -28.85 -4.05 3.25
N PRO A 111 -29.22 -4.31 4.53
CA PRO A 111 -29.05 -5.65 5.10
C PRO A 111 -29.93 -6.71 4.44
N LYS A 112 -31.09 -6.32 3.88
CA LYS A 112 -32.06 -7.23 3.27
C LYS A 112 -31.71 -7.59 1.82
N GLU A 113 -31.02 -6.70 1.12
CA GLU A 113 -30.68 -6.83 -0.30
C GLU A 113 -29.35 -7.56 -0.55
N ASN A 114 -28.70 -8.07 0.51
CA ASN A 114 -27.39 -8.72 0.45
C ASN A 114 -26.33 -7.87 -0.28
N THR A 115 -26.37 -6.55 -0.11
CA THR A 115 -25.50 -5.58 -0.81
C THR A 115 -24.01 -5.89 -0.62
N LEU A 116 -23.61 -6.34 0.57
CA LEU A 116 -22.21 -6.71 0.87
C LEU A 116 -21.75 -7.97 0.14
N ALA A 117 -22.65 -8.93 -0.09
CA ALA A 117 -22.37 -10.11 -0.91
C ALA A 117 -22.20 -9.71 -2.38
N LYS A 118 -23.07 -8.83 -2.89
CA LYS A 118 -22.94 -8.25 -4.23
C LYS A 118 -21.62 -7.48 -4.39
N PHE A 119 -21.21 -6.71 -3.37
CA PHE A 119 -19.92 -6.03 -3.39
C PHE A 119 -18.75 -7.03 -3.45
N THR A 120 -18.82 -8.14 -2.71
CA THR A 120 -17.81 -9.21 -2.78
C THR A 120 -17.72 -9.80 -4.18
N ILE A 121 -18.86 -10.09 -4.81
CA ILE A 121 -18.90 -10.59 -6.20
C ILE A 121 -18.35 -9.55 -7.16
N LEU A 122 -18.71 -8.27 -7.01
CA LEU A 122 -18.21 -7.17 -7.82
C LEU A 122 -16.67 -7.10 -7.76
N THR A 123 -16.08 -7.17 -6.57
CA THR A 123 -14.61 -7.17 -6.40
C THR A 123 -13.96 -8.37 -7.07
N ARG A 124 -14.55 -9.58 -6.96
CA ARG A 124 -14.03 -10.78 -7.65
C ARG A 124 -14.08 -10.67 -9.18
N LEU A 125 -15.15 -10.09 -9.73
CA LEU A 125 -15.22 -9.81 -11.16
C LEU A 125 -14.10 -8.84 -11.57
N VAL A 126 -13.88 -7.78 -10.80
CA VAL A 126 -12.83 -6.80 -11.05
C VAL A 126 -11.43 -7.42 -10.97
N GLN A 127 -11.21 -8.37 -10.06
CA GLN A 127 -9.93 -9.08 -9.91
C GLN A 127 -9.51 -9.87 -11.15
N VAL A 128 -10.46 -10.39 -11.92
CA VAL A 128 -10.17 -11.18 -13.14
C VAL A 128 -10.18 -10.34 -14.42
N MET A 129 -10.41 -9.03 -14.34
CA MET A 129 -10.47 -8.16 -15.52
C MET A 129 -9.10 -7.62 -15.94
N SER A 130 -8.90 -7.53 -17.25
CA SER A 130 -7.77 -6.81 -17.85
C SER A 130 -7.88 -5.30 -17.69
N ALA A 131 -6.75 -4.58 -17.82
CA ALA A 131 -6.72 -3.12 -17.75
C ALA A 131 -7.63 -2.46 -18.83
N LYS A 132 -7.77 -3.08 -20.01
CA LYS A 132 -8.66 -2.61 -21.08
C LYS A 132 -10.13 -2.71 -20.67
N GLN A 133 -10.55 -3.85 -20.11
CA GLN A 133 -11.91 -4.06 -19.63
C GLN A 133 -12.24 -3.13 -18.45
N LEU A 134 -11.31 -2.95 -17.50
CA LEU A 134 -11.47 -2.01 -16.39
C LEU A 134 -11.63 -0.56 -16.86
N LYS A 135 -10.84 -0.16 -17.86
CA LYS A 135 -10.94 1.16 -18.48
C LYS A 135 -12.27 1.36 -19.21
N GLU A 136 -12.77 0.34 -19.90
CA GLU A 136 -14.09 0.36 -20.55
C GLU A 136 -15.21 0.50 -19.51
N ALA A 137 -15.25 -0.38 -18.49
CA ALA A 137 -16.20 -0.30 -17.39
C ALA A 137 -16.15 1.07 -16.70
N GLY A 138 -14.94 1.56 -16.39
CA GLY A 138 -14.72 2.86 -15.76
C GLY A 138 -15.01 4.08 -16.64
N ARG A 139 -15.13 3.94 -17.96
CA ARG A 139 -15.70 4.98 -18.84
C ARG A 139 -17.22 4.98 -18.74
N SER A 140 -17.84 3.80 -18.74
CA SER A 140 -19.30 3.65 -18.73
C SER A 140 -19.95 4.03 -17.39
N LEU A 141 -19.30 3.73 -16.27
CA LEU A 141 -19.84 3.92 -14.92
C LEU A 141 -19.44 5.26 -14.29
N TYR A 142 -18.55 6.02 -14.91
CA TYR A 142 -18.02 7.25 -14.34
C TYR A 142 -19.11 8.32 -14.19
N THR A 143 -19.21 8.85 -12.97
CA THR A 143 -20.07 9.99 -12.65
C THR A 143 -19.20 11.13 -12.13
N PRO A 144 -19.21 12.32 -12.77
CA PRO A 144 -18.43 13.47 -12.30
C PRO A 144 -18.92 13.96 -10.92
N SER A 145 -18.00 14.54 -10.14
CA SER A 145 -18.25 15.02 -8.78
C SER A 145 -19.27 16.16 -8.67
N ASN A 146 -19.74 16.74 -9.78
CA ASN A 146 -20.77 17.78 -9.79
C ASN A 146 -22.20 17.26 -9.61
N LYS A 147 -22.40 15.93 -9.68
CA LYS A 147 -23.69 15.30 -9.36
C LYS A 147 -23.87 15.21 -7.84
N PRO A 148 -25.12 15.18 -7.35
CA PRO A 148 -25.39 14.96 -5.94
C PRO A 148 -24.67 13.70 -5.45
N SER A 149 -23.99 13.81 -4.30
CA SER A 149 -23.16 12.74 -3.74
C SER A 149 -23.95 11.45 -3.46
N SER A 150 -25.25 11.58 -3.23
CA SER A 150 -26.21 10.50 -2.95
C SER A 150 -26.97 9.99 -4.18
N SER A 151 -26.72 10.48 -5.39
CA SER A 151 -27.46 10.01 -6.57
C SER A 151 -27.17 8.55 -6.91
N ARG A 152 -28.12 7.83 -7.52
CA ARG A 152 -27.93 6.42 -7.93
C ARG A 152 -26.67 6.22 -8.76
N THR A 153 -26.42 7.09 -9.74
CA THR A 153 -25.23 7.02 -10.60
C THR A 153 -23.95 7.30 -9.82
N SER A 154 -23.97 8.24 -8.86
CA SER A 154 -22.84 8.49 -7.95
C SER A 154 -22.54 7.28 -7.09
N ASN A 155 -23.56 6.64 -6.53
CA ASN A 155 -23.41 5.44 -5.70
C ASN A 155 -22.92 4.23 -6.51
N THR A 156 -23.41 4.06 -7.74
CA THR A 156 -22.90 3.05 -8.67
C THR A 156 -21.43 3.26 -8.99
N TRP A 157 -21.02 4.50 -9.27
CA TRP A 157 -19.61 4.84 -9.49
C TRP A 157 -18.75 4.55 -8.26
N LYS A 158 -19.21 4.94 -7.06
CA LYS A 158 -18.51 4.68 -5.79
C LYS A 158 -18.32 3.18 -5.55
N ALA A 159 -19.37 2.37 -5.73
CA ALA A 159 -19.29 0.92 -5.57
C ALA A 159 -18.25 0.28 -6.52
N PHE A 160 -18.26 0.66 -7.80
CA PHE A 160 -17.27 0.17 -8.76
C PHE A 160 -15.85 0.64 -8.44
N ARG A 161 -15.68 1.94 -8.16
CA ARG A 161 -14.39 2.55 -7.81
C ARG A 161 -13.78 1.88 -6.57
N ASP A 162 -14.58 1.67 -5.54
CA ASP A 162 -14.14 1.02 -4.31
C ASP A 162 -13.81 -0.46 -4.54
N ALA A 163 -14.57 -1.17 -5.39
CA ALA A 163 -14.22 -2.54 -5.79
C ALA A 163 -12.88 -2.61 -6.54
N VAL A 164 -12.57 -1.62 -7.39
CA VAL A 164 -11.24 -1.50 -8.03
C VAL A 164 -10.14 -1.22 -7.00
N GLY A 165 -10.41 -0.41 -5.97
CA GLY A 165 -9.50 -0.20 -4.84
C GLY A 165 -9.19 -1.49 -4.07
N GLU A 166 -10.20 -2.33 -3.85
CA GLU A 166 -10.10 -3.59 -3.11
C GLU A 166 -9.62 -4.79 -3.96
N ALA A 167 -9.49 -4.61 -5.28
CA ALA A 167 -9.15 -5.71 -6.17
C ALA A 167 -7.71 -6.20 -5.97
N GLY A 168 -6.76 -5.31 -5.72
CA GLY A 168 -5.39 -5.72 -5.38
C GLY A 168 -4.57 -6.29 -6.53
N THR A 169 -4.95 -6.04 -7.78
CA THR A 169 -4.27 -6.55 -8.99
C THR A 169 -3.47 -5.46 -9.70
N GLY A 170 -2.47 -5.84 -10.49
CA GLY A 170 -1.71 -4.91 -11.34
C GLY A 170 -2.60 -4.06 -12.28
N PRO A 171 -3.54 -4.66 -13.05
CA PRO A 171 -4.51 -3.92 -13.85
C PRO A 171 -5.34 -2.90 -13.07
N ALA A 172 -5.75 -3.23 -11.84
CA ALA A 172 -6.48 -2.32 -10.97
C ALA A 172 -5.60 -1.15 -10.51
N LEU A 173 -4.35 -1.42 -10.11
CA LEU A 173 -3.38 -0.38 -9.70
C LEU A 173 -3.15 0.65 -10.82
N VAL A 174 -2.87 0.19 -12.04
CA VAL A 174 -2.66 1.09 -13.19
C VAL A 174 -3.92 1.90 -13.51
N THR A 175 -5.10 1.27 -13.38
CA THR A 175 -6.38 1.97 -13.58
C THR A 175 -6.59 3.07 -12.54
N LEU A 176 -6.29 2.81 -11.26
CA LEU A 176 -6.37 3.80 -10.18
C LEU A 176 -5.38 4.95 -10.40
N LYS A 177 -4.14 4.63 -10.79
CA LYS A 177 -3.12 5.63 -11.15
C LYS A 177 -3.62 6.53 -12.28
N GLU A 178 -4.19 5.96 -13.34
CA GLU A 178 -4.80 6.73 -14.43
C GLU A 178 -5.90 7.66 -13.91
N TRP A 179 -6.81 7.17 -13.06
CA TRP A 179 -7.90 7.99 -12.51
C TRP A 179 -7.40 9.14 -11.63
N ILE A 180 -6.36 8.92 -10.83
CA ILE A 180 -5.79 9.96 -9.97
C ILE A 180 -5.04 10.99 -10.82
N MET A 181 -4.17 10.54 -11.74
CA MET A 181 -3.37 11.43 -12.60
C MET A 181 -4.23 12.25 -13.57
N SER A 182 -5.28 11.64 -14.14
CA SER A 182 -6.27 12.36 -14.96
C SER A 182 -7.22 13.24 -14.13
N LYS A 183 -7.08 13.20 -12.80
CA LYS A 183 -7.94 13.88 -11.85
C LYS A 183 -9.42 13.48 -12.03
N LYS A 184 -9.69 12.24 -12.43
CA LYS A 184 -11.01 11.62 -12.39
C LYS A 184 -11.43 11.28 -10.96
N VAL A 185 -10.46 10.87 -10.13
CA VAL A 185 -10.57 10.75 -8.67
C VAL A 185 -9.60 11.76 -8.04
N ARG A 186 -10.04 12.51 -7.03
CA ARG A 186 -9.28 13.59 -6.40
C ARG A 186 -9.58 13.67 -4.90
N GLY A 187 -8.73 14.41 -4.17
CA GLY A 187 -8.99 14.76 -2.77
C GLY A 187 -9.19 13.51 -1.92
N GLU A 188 -10.24 13.53 -1.09
CA GLU A 188 -10.54 12.46 -0.13
C GLU A 188 -10.74 11.09 -0.79
N ASP A 189 -11.42 11.04 -1.94
CA ASP A 189 -11.63 9.78 -2.66
C ASP A 189 -10.30 9.18 -3.16
N ALA A 190 -9.35 10.03 -3.57
CA ALA A 190 -8.03 9.56 -4.03
C ALA A 190 -7.19 9.09 -2.85
N ALA A 191 -7.18 9.86 -1.75
CA ALA A 191 -6.46 9.50 -0.53
C ALA A 191 -6.93 8.14 0.01
N GLU A 192 -8.24 7.91 0.05
CA GLU A 192 -8.81 6.66 0.50
C GLU A 192 -8.39 5.46 -0.37
N LEU A 193 -8.44 5.60 -1.71
CA LEU A 193 -7.99 4.53 -2.60
C LEU A 193 -6.51 4.24 -2.42
N VAL A 194 -5.65 5.25 -2.41
CA VAL A 194 -4.20 5.09 -2.24
C VAL A 194 -3.88 4.37 -0.94
N SER A 195 -4.54 4.74 0.15
CA SER A 195 -4.31 4.14 1.45
C SER A 195 -4.79 2.68 1.57
N SER A 196 -5.74 2.26 0.73
CA SER A 196 -6.23 0.87 0.71
C SER A 196 -5.31 -0.08 -0.06
N LEU A 197 -4.48 0.43 -0.98
CA LEU A 197 -3.69 -0.38 -1.91
C LEU A 197 -2.71 -1.35 -1.21
N PRO A 198 -1.94 -0.93 -0.18
CA PRO A 198 -1.02 -1.85 0.51
C PRO A 198 -1.72 -3.06 1.12
N ARG A 199 -2.94 -2.85 1.68
CA ARG A 199 -3.75 -3.92 2.27
C ARG A 199 -4.41 -4.79 1.21
N ALA A 200 -4.85 -4.19 0.10
CA ALA A 200 -5.60 -4.89 -0.93
C ALA A 200 -4.73 -5.77 -1.82
N ALA A 201 -3.43 -5.47 -1.97
CA ALA A 201 -2.51 -6.18 -2.86
C ALA A 201 -2.57 -7.71 -2.67
N LEU A 202 -3.04 -8.43 -3.68
CA LEU A 202 -3.20 -9.90 -3.63
C LEU A 202 -1.84 -10.60 -3.79
N THR A 203 -1.07 -10.14 -4.77
CA THR A 203 0.27 -10.63 -5.10
C THR A 203 1.16 -9.42 -5.30
N PRO A 204 1.96 -9.02 -4.30
CA PRO A 204 2.88 -7.90 -4.41
C PRO A 204 4.09 -8.30 -5.26
N THR A 205 3.88 -8.48 -6.58
CA THR A 205 4.95 -8.78 -7.53
C THR A 205 5.95 -7.62 -7.58
N PRO A 206 7.19 -7.84 -8.04
CA PRO A 206 8.16 -6.76 -8.23
C PRO A 206 7.59 -5.60 -9.05
N GLU A 207 6.85 -5.87 -10.12
CA GLU A 207 6.21 -4.85 -10.97
C GLU A 207 5.18 -4.05 -10.19
N TYR A 208 4.31 -4.72 -9.42
CA TYR A 208 3.30 -4.05 -8.59
C TYR A 208 3.98 -3.12 -7.58
N LEU A 209 4.98 -3.63 -6.86
CA LEU A 209 5.71 -2.86 -5.86
C LEU A 209 6.47 -1.70 -6.47
N ASN A 210 7.10 -1.88 -7.63
CA ASN A 210 7.83 -0.83 -8.34
C ASN A 210 6.89 0.24 -8.90
N GLU A 211 5.71 -0.15 -9.37
CA GLU A 211 4.70 0.78 -9.88
C GLU A 211 4.06 1.60 -8.74
N PHE A 212 3.87 0.99 -7.57
CA PHE A 212 3.26 1.64 -6.41
C PHE A 212 4.25 2.45 -5.56
N PHE A 213 5.45 1.93 -5.31
CA PHE A 213 6.47 2.57 -4.49
C PHE A 213 7.55 3.23 -5.37
N PRO A 214 7.56 4.57 -5.48
CA PRO A 214 8.63 5.27 -6.19
C PRO A 214 9.99 5.02 -5.50
N HIS A 215 11.07 5.14 -6.27
CA HIS A 215 12.40 4.74 -5.82
C HIS A 215 12.88 5.50 -4.57
N GLU A 216 12.42 6.74 -4.37
CA GLU A 216 12.73 7.56 -3.19
C GLU A 216 12.19 6.95 -1.90
N LEU A 217 10.96 6.43 -1.91
CA LEU A 217 10.37 5.76 -0.76
C LEU A 217 11.08 4.44 -0.47
N ARG A 218 11.45 3.69 -1.51
CA ARG A 218 12.26 2.47 -1.39
C ARG A 218 13.62 2.76 -0.77
N CYS A 219 14.32 3.80 -1.23
CA CYS A 219 15.57 4.27 -0.62
C CYS A 219 15.42 4.61 0.87
N ALA A 220 14.39 5.38 1.23
CA ALA A 220 14.12 5.74 2.61
C ALA A 220 13.81 4.50 3.47
N ALA A 221 13.06 3.54 2.94
CA ALA A 221 12.74 2.28 3.60
C ALA A 221 13.99 1.45 3.89
N VAL A 222 14.97 1.40 2.96
CA VAL A 222 16.27 0.74 3.20
C VAL A 222 16.93 1.27 4.47
N PHE A 223 16.92 2.59 4.70
CA PHE A 223 17.53 3.17 5.88
C PHE A 223 16.78 2.82 7.18
N GLN A 224 15.44 2.76 7.13
CA GLN A 224 14.64 2.35 8.28
C GLN A 224 14.81 0.86 8.61
N ILE A 225 14.85 0.00 7.59
CA ILE A 225 15.11 -1.43 7.74
C ILE A 225 16.45 -1.63 8.45
N MET A 226 17.52 -0.96 8.01
CA MET A 226 18.84 -1.09 8.61
C MET A 226 18.88 -0.65 10.09
N LYS A 227 18.16 0.41 10.45
CA LYS A 227 18.00 0.85 11.85
C LYS A 227 17.33 -0.21 12.73
N ALA A 228 16.45 -1.03 12.16
CA ALA A 228 15.78 -2.13 12.85
C ALA A 228 16.68 -3.38 13.04
N GLN A 229 17.94 -3.34 12.61
CA GLN A 229 18.90 -4.45 12.72
C GLN A 229 18.41 -5.77 12.10
N PRO A 230 18.24 -5.82 10.76
CA PRO A 230 17.63 -6.94 10.08
C PRO A 230 18.48 -8.22 10.22
N PRO A 231 17.84 -9.41 10.12
CA PRO A 231 18.54 -10.68 10.11
C PRO A 231 19.35 -10.88 8.81
N ALA A 232 20.33 -11.78 8.85
CA ALA A 232 21.25 -12.04 7.74
C ALA A 232 20.54 -12.43 6.43
N ASN A 233 19.53 -13.29 6.48
CA ASN A 233 18.78 -13.73 5.31
C ASN A 233 18.06 -12.56 4.60
N MET A 234 17.54 -11.58 5.34
CA MET A 234 16.94 -10.39 4.76
C MET A 234 18.00 -9.54 4.05
N LEU A 235 19.18 -9.35 4.66
CA LEU A 235 20.29 -8.61 4.04
C LEU A 235 20.84 -9.31 2.80
N GLN A 236 20.96 -10.64 2.83
CA GLN A 236 21.36 -11.45 1.69
C GLN A 236 20.36 -11.27 0.54
N ARG A 237 19.06 -11.34 0.82
CA ARG A 237 18.03 -11.12 -0.19
C ARG A 237 18.06 -9.70 -0.76
N MET A 238 18.22 -8.68 0.10
CA MET A 238 18.39 -7.30 -0.35
C MET A 238 19.63 -7.15 -1.25
N ALA A 239 20.74 -7.81 -0.90
CA ALA A 239 21.97 -7.77 -1.67
C ALA A 239 21.80 -8.44 -3.05
N GLU A 240 21.21 -9.64 -3.11
CA GLU A 240 20.90 -10.34 -4.36
C GLU A 240 20.03 -9.49 -5.29
N LEU A 241 18.97 -8.86 -4.74
CA LEU A 241 18.04 -8.02 -5.50
C LEU A 241 18.71 -6.81 -6.16
N THR A 242 19.87 -6.35 -5.66
CA THR A 242 20.61 -5.26 -6.33
C THR A 242 21.12 -5.61 -7.73
N ASN A 243 21.12 -6.90 -8.09
CA ASN A 243 21.48 -7.37 -9.44
C ASN A 243 20.29 -7.35 -10.42
N GLU A 244 19.06 -7.26 -9.91
CA GLU A 244 17.83 -7.36 -10.70
C GLU A 244 17.03 -6.05 -10.71
N ASP A 245 17.16 -5.22 -9.67
CA ASP A 245 16.35 -4.02 -9.49
C ASP A 245 16.67 -2.94 -10.55
N PRO A 246 15.64 -2.38 -11.22
CA PRO A 246 15.82 -1.46 -12.34
C PRO A 246 16.34 -0.07 -11.93
N HIS A 247 16.27 0.31 -10.64
CA HIS A 247 16.61 1.66 -10.19
C HIS A 247 17.97 1.71 -9.49
N ALA A 248 18.96 2.27 -10.18
CA ALA A 248 20.32 2.48 -9.67
C ALA A 248 20.37 3.25 -8.32
N GLN A 249 19.42 4.15 -8.05
CA GLN A 249 19.31 4.84 -6.75
C GLN A 249 19.10 3.88 -5.58
N VAL A 250 18.27 2.85 -5.78
CA VAL A 250 17.97 1.86 -4.74
C VAL A 250 19.12 0.88 -4.59
N ASN A 251 19.73 0.46 -5.71
CA ASN A 251 20.93 -0.38 -5.70
C ASN A 251 22.07 0.30 -4.94
N ALA A 252 22.30 1.59 -5.18
CA ALA A 252 23.29 2.38 -4.45
C ALA A 252 22.95 2.51 -2.96
N ALA A 253 21.68 2.73 -2.61
CA ALA A 253 21.23 2.83 -1.22
C ALA A 253 21.46 1.52 -0.46
N VAL A 254 21.06 0.38 -1.02
CA VAL A 254 21.25 -0.96 -0.42
C VAL A 254 22.74 -1.29 -0.31
N LYS A 255 23.51 -1.11 -1.40
CA LYS A 255 24.94 -1.41 -1.44
C LYS A 255 25.71 -0.62 -0.38
N SER A 256 25.55 0.70 -0.37
CA SER A 256 26.24 1.55 0.61
C SER A 256 25.81 1.24 2.05
N ALA A 257 24.54 0.93 2.28
CA ALA A 257 24.05 0.54 3.60
C ALA A 257 24.67 -0.76 4.10
N ILE A 258 24.71 -1.82 3.27
CA ILE A 258 25.27 -3.13 3.64
C ILE A 258 26.79 -3.04 3.80
N GLU A 259 27.50 -2.41 2.86
CA GLU A 259 28.95 -2.21 2.95
C GLU A 259 29.35 -1.43 4.21
N SER A 260 28.63 -0.34 4.50
CA SER A 260 28.92 0.46 5.68
C SER A 260 28.56 -0.26 6.97
N ALA A 261 27.45 -1.00 7.01
CA ALA A 261 27.08 -1.82 8.16
C ALA A 261 28.08 -2.94 8.42
N ALA A 262 28.61 -3.58 7.38
CA ALA A 262 29.65 -4.61 7.50
C ALA A 262 30.92 -4.08 8.18
N ASN A 263 31.23 -2.80 7.99
CA ASN A 263 32.41 -2.13 8.57
C ASN A 263 32.17 -1.54 9.97
N LEU A 264 30.96 -1.64 10.52
CA LEU A 264 30.67 -1.15 11.87
C LEU A 264 31.52 -1.86 12.92
N GLN A 265 32.02 -1.07 13.87
CA GLN A 265 32.76 -1.51 15.05
C GLN A 265 31.94 -1.14 16.30
N GLY A 266 31.92 -2.02 17.30
CA GLY A 266 31.20 -1.79 18.55
C GLY A 266 30.34 -2.99 18.98
N THR A 267 30.17 -3.16 20.30
CA THR A 267 29.42 -4.29 20.89
C THR A 267 27.93 -4.26 20.53
N ARG A 268 27.33 -3.06 20.51
CA ARG A 268 25.90 -2.87 20.16
C ARG A 268 25.59 -3.06 18.67
N THR A 269 26.58 -2.91 17.79
CA THR A 269 26.44 -3.00 16.33
C THR A 269 26.98 -4.32 15.76
N MET A 270 27.62 -5.15 16.60
CA MET A 270 28.25 -6.42 16.21
C MET A 270 27.32 -7.36 15.44
N ARG A 271 26.07 -7.51 15.89
CA ARG A 271 25.07 -8.36 15.23
C ARG A 271 24.78 -7.89 13.81
N LEU A 272 24.54 -6.60 13.63
CA LEU A 272 24.28 -6.02 12.32
C LEU A 272 25.51 -6.12 11.40
N SER A 273 26.71 -5.86 11.93
CA SER A 273 27.97 -6.01 11.17
C SER A 273 28.18 -7.45 10.69
N GLN A 274 27.98 -8.45 11.56
CA GLN A 274 28.10 -9.86 11.19
C GLN A 274 27.06 -10.27 10.14
N ASN A 275 25.81 -9.88 10.32
CA ASN A 275 24.75 -10.15 9.34
C ASN A 275 25.08 -9.49 7.99
N ALA A 276 25.53 -8.23 7.99
CA ALA A 276 25.89 -7.52 6.76
C ALA A 276 27.08 -8.15 6.04
N LYS A 277 28.12 -8.59 6.76
CA LYS A 277 29.27 -9.32 6.17
C LYS A 277 28.84 -10.57 5.40
N SER A 278 27.79 -11.25 5.85
CA SER A 278 27.25 -12.43 5.16
C SER A 278 26.56 -12.11 3.82
N ALA A 279 26.28 -10.83 3.53
CA ALA A 279 25.57 -10.38 2.33
C ALA A 279 26.46 -9.60 1.34
N VAL A 280 27.61 -9.06 1.77
CA VAL A 280 28.47 -8.19 0.94
C VAL A 280 28.83 -8.81 -0.41
N HIS A 281 29.11 -10.11 -0.44
CA HIS A 281 29.55 -10.80 -1.66
C HIS A 281 28.42 -11.07 -2.67
N LEU A 282 27.16 -10.84 -2.29
CA LEU A 282 25.97 -11.01 -3.14
C LEU A 282 25.57 -9.69 -3.83
N LEU A 283 26.18 -8.57 -3.45
CA LEU A 283 25.88 -7.25 -3.97
C LEU A 283 26.30 -7.10 -5.44
N THR A 284 25.59 -6.24 -6.15
CA THR A 284 25.92 -5.83 -7.52
C THR A 284 27.38 -5.33 -7.63
N PRO A 285 28.10 -5.70 -8.71
CA PRO A 285 29.45 -5.22 -8.95
C PRO A 285 29.50 -3.74 -9.39
N GLU A 286 28.36 -3.14 -9.73
CA GLU A 286 28.28 -1.75 -10.22
C GLU A 286 28.83 -0.72 -9.22
N GLN A 287 29.51 0.31 -9.72
CA GLN A 287 30.10 1.37 -8.91
C GLN A 287 29.27 2.65 -9.02
N PHE A 288 28.78 3.15 -7.89
CA PHE A 288 27.91 4.32 -7.83
C PHE A 288 28.65 5.58 -7.37
N GLY A 289 28.54 6.65 -8.16
CA GLY A 289 29.10 7.98 -7.87
C GLY A 289 28.34 8.76 -6.79
N LEU A 290 28.80 9.99 -6.51
CA LEU A 290 28.23 10.86 -5.44
C LEU A 290 26.79 11.33 -5.70
N GLN A 291 26.33 11.28 -6.95
CA GLN A 291 24.98 11.64 -7.35
C GLN A 291 23.91 10.59 -6.97
N TYR A 292 24.34 9.42 -6.49
CA TYR A 292 23.44 8.36 -6.06
C TYR A 292 23.19 8.40 -4.56
N THR A 293 22.05 7.86 -4.15
CA THR A 293 21.63 7.76 -2.76
C THR A 293 22.62 6.89 -1.98
N ARG A 294 23.11 7.38 -0.84
CA ARG A 294 24.09 6.68 0.00
C ARG A 294 23.65 6.63 1.45
N SER A 295 23.93 5.51 2.09
CA SER A 295 23.92 5.37 3.54
C SER A 295 25.35 5.29 4.06
N SER A 296 25.63 5.94 5.19
CA SER A 296 26.88 5.80 5.92
C SER A 296 26.57 5.56 7.38
N PHE A 297 27.02 4.42 7.88
CA PHE A 297 26.98 4.03 9.27
C PHE A 297 28.38 4.18 9.84
N GLY A 298 28.62 5.30 10.53
CA GLY A 298 29.82 5.52 11.33
C GLY A 298 29.55 5.18 12.79
N ALA A 299 30.51 4.54 13.47
CA ALA A 299 30.58 4.55 14.91
C ALA A 299 31.58 5.66 15.32
N MET A 300 31.08 6.83 15.75
CA MET A 300 31.87 7.71 16.58
C MET A 300 31.31 7.60 18.00
N ILE A 301 31.95 6.74 18.80
CA ILE A 301 32.25 6.93 20.24
C ILE A 301 32.95 5.69 20.77
N SER A 302 34.09 5.90 21.42
CA SER A 302 34.89 4.85 22.10
C SER A 302 34.28 4.40 23.43
N SER A 303 33.37 5.18 24.02
CA SER A 303 32.69 4.91 25.29
C SER A 303 31.39 5.71 25.35
N VAL A 304 30.29 5.07 25.73
CA VAL A 304 29.01 5.75 25.98
C VAL A 304 29.06 6.50 27.31
N ASP A 305 29.90 6.05 28.23
CA ASP A 305 30.12 6.69 29.53
C ASP A 305 30.94 7.98 29.38
N ASP A 306 31.93 8.03 28.48
CA ASP A 306 32.71 9.25 28.22
C ASP A 306 31.89 10.29 27.45
N LEU A 307 30.99 9.84 26.55
CA LEU A 307 30.05 10.72 25.87
C LEU A 307 28.97 11.21 26.84
N LEU A 308 28.47 10.36 27.73
CA LEU A 308 27.55 10.76 28.79
C LEU A 308 28.24 11.65 29.81
N ASP A 309 29.52 11.49 30.13
CA ASP A 309 30.24 12.39 31.04
C ASP A 309 30.46 13.75 30.38
N ILE A 310 30.80 13.83 29.09
CA ILE A 310 30.90 15.09 28.35
C ILE A 310 29.51 15.74 28.15
N LEU A 311 28.48 14.94 27.87
CA LEU A 311 27.10 15.40 27.76
C LEU A 311 26.51 15.76 29.12
N LEU A 312 26.85 15.10 30.22
CA LEU A 312 26.35 15.37 31.57
C LEU A 312 27.15 16.50 32.24
N ASP A 313 28.41 16.75 31.88
CA ASP A 313 29.09 18.00 32.23
C ASP A 313 28.49 19.20 31.48
N GLN A 314 27.93 18.99 30.28
CA GLN A 314 27.22 20.03 29.51
C GLN A 314 25.71 20.12 29.79
N ILE A 315 25.06 19.07 30.31
CA ILE A 315 23.60 18.95 30.48
C ILE A 315 23.20 18.77 31.96
N GLY A 316 24.15 18.52 32.85
CA GLY A 316 23.99 18.37 34.28
C GLY A 316 23.78 19.69 35.02
N GLU A 317 22.71 20.41 34.69
CA GLU A 317 21.91 21.13 35.70
C GLU A 317 20.43 20.89 35.40
N ASN A 318 19.95 19.73 35.86
CA ASN A 318 18.54 19.48 36.18
C ASN A 318 18.27 20.14 37.55
N GLU A 319 17.14 20.77 37.84
CA GLU A 319 15.79 20.26 37.57
C GLU A 319 14.75 21.35 37.93
N TYR A 320 13.62 21.37 37.21
CA TYR A 320 12.39 22.15 37.43
C TYR A 320 12.43 23.65 37.06
N SER A 321 12.30 23.85 35.74
CA SER A 321 11.58 24.95 35.06
C SER A 321 10.89 25.98 35.98
N ASP A 322 11.53 27.15 36.18
CA ASP A 322 10.90 28.50 36.20
C ASP A 322 11.75 29.58 36.89
N GLN A 323 12.92 29.26 37.44
CA GLN A 323 13.78 30.23 38.14
C GLN A 323 15.01 30.75 37.37
N ARG A 324 15.00 30.65 36.02
CA ARG A 324 16.05 31.20 35.12
C ARG A 324 15.56 32.35 34.23
N ARG A 325 14.81 33.31 34.78
CA ARG A 325 14.52 34.60 34.10
C ARG A 325 15.07 35.85 34.76
N HIS A 326 15.72 35.76 35.94
CA HIS A 326 16.10 36.97 36.68
C HIS A 326 17.52 37.02 37.27
N PHE A 327 18.44 36.12 36.88
CA PHE A 327 19.84 36.17 37.37
C PHE A 327 20.91 35.97 36.27
N TYR A 328 20.67 36.49 35.07
CA TYR A 328 21.72 36.76 34.08
C TYR A 328 21.51 38.14 33.43
N ASN A 329 21.31 39.13 34.30
CA ASN A 329 21.63 40.53 34.05
C ASN A 329 22.48 40.99 35.24
N GLU A 330 23.67 40.40 35.39
CA GLU A 330 24.86 40.99 35.98
C GLU A 330 25.96 39.91 36.00
N GLU A 331 27.12 40.26 35.44
CA GLU A 331 28.37 39.48 35.44
C GLU A 331 28.37 38.16 34.65
N ASN A 332 28.37 38.29 33.33
CA ASN A 332 29.58 38.04 32.53
C ASN A 332 29.30 38.45 31.08
N GLN A 333 29.70 39.68 30.78
CA GLN A 333 30.04 40.09 29.43
C GLN A 333 31.25 39.26 28.99
N ASP A 334 31.03 38.16 28.27
CA ASP A 334 32.03 37.67 27.34
C ASP A 334 31.36 37.45 25.99
N SER A 335 31.64 38.43 25.14
CA SER A 335 31.24 38.53 23.75
C SER A 335 31.41 37.22 22.99
N GLU A 336 30.31 36.65 22.50
CA GLU A 336 30.36 35.81 21.31
C GLU A 336 31.04 36.63 20.21
N ASN A 337 32.28 36.25 19.87
CA ASN A 337 33.02 36.93 18.82
C ASN A 337 32.46 36.47 17.45
N PRO A 338 31.78 37.34 16.68
CA PRO A 338 31.22 36.98 15.37
C PRO A 338 32.31 36.60 14.35
N ASP A 339 33.57 36.90 14.67
CA ASP A 339 34.76 36.62 13.87
C ASP A 339 35.43 35.26 14.16
N SER A 340 34.78 34.37 14.92
CA SER A 340 35.21 32.98 15.02
C SER A 340 35.28 32.35 13.60
N LYS A 341 36.50 32.04 13.18
CA LYS A 341 36.82 31.41 11.88
C LYS A 341 36.14 30.05 11.69
N TYR A 342 35.68 29.43 12.77
CA TYR A 342 35.11 28.08 12.78
C TYR A 342 33.67 28.08 13.33
N ASN A 343 32.77 28.85 12.70
CA ASN A 343 31.32 28.67 12.87
C ASN A 343 30.84 27.52 11.97
N LEU A 344 30.11 26.54 12.52
CA LEU A 344 29.53 25.41 11.78
C LEU A 344 28.76 25.86 10.52
N ASN A 345 28.07 26.99 10.59
CA ASN A 345 27.33 27.56 9.45
C ASN A 345 28.26 28.07 8.34
N LYS A 346 29.41 28.67 8.69
CA LYS A 346 30.44 29.09 7.71
C LYS A 346 31.15 27.90 7.08
N ILE A 347 31.47 26.87 7.88
CA ILE A 347 32.10 25.64 7.40
C ILE A 347 31.14 24.89 6.46
N GLY A 348 29.85 24.81 6.79
CA GLY A 348 28.84 24.21 5.93
C GLY A 348 28.68 24.95 4.59
N ALA A 349 28.69 26.29 4.62
CA ALA A 349 28.60 27.13 3.43
C ALA A 349 29.85 27.02 2.52
N GLU A 350 31.07 27.03 3.09
CA GLU A 350 32.32 26.89 2.33
C GLU A 350 32.48 25.49 1.71
N LEU A 351 32.03 24.46 2.40
CA LEU A 351 32.04 23.08 1.91
C LEU A 351 30.86 22.76 0.98
N ASN A 352 30.01 23.76 0.69
CA ASN A 352 28.79 23.62 -0.10
C ASN A 352 27.89 22.46 0.40
N ILE A 353 27.94 22.21 1.71
CA ILE A 353 27.15 21.18 2.38
C ILE A 353 25.74 21.73 2.50
N LYS A 354 24.82 21.19 1.69
CA LYS A 354 23.39 21.46 1.83
C LYS A 354 22.89 20.78 3.11
N THR A 355 22.97 21.46 4.24
CA THR A 355 22.34 21.01 5.49
C THR A 355 20.83 21.10 5.33
N LEU A 356 20.13 19.96 5.37
CA LEU A 356 18.68 19.86 5.51
C LEU A 356 18.27 20.17 6.97
N MET A 357 18.78 21.25 7.56
CA MET A 357 18.22 21.72 8.83
C MET A 357 16.93 22.45 8.49
N ALA A 358 15.80 21.94 8.98
CA ALA A 358 14.49 22.54 8.79
C ALA A 358 14.49 23.95 9.43
N GLU A 359 14.68 24.99 8.62
CA GLU A 359 14.39 26.38 9.02
C GLU A 359 12.88 26.64 9.11
N GLN A 360 12.05 25.72 8.58
CA GLN A 360 10.59 25.83 8.54
C GLN A 360 9.94 24.95 9.63
N LEU A 361 8.83 25.44 10.23
CA LEU A 361 8.01 24.62 11.13
C LEU A 361 7.36 23.53 10.29
N GLU A 362 7.76 22.28 10.52
CA GLU A 362 7.19 21.09 9.89
C GLU A 362 6.50 20.25 10.96
N GLY A 363 5.30 19.78 10.66
CA GLY A 363 4.55 18.89 11.54
C GLY A 363 3.61 18.00 10.76
N ASN A 364 3.07 16.99 11.43
CA ASN A 364 2.12 16.08 10.82
C ASN A 364 1.04 15.65 11.82
N ILE A 365 -0.16 15.38 11.30
CA ILE A 365 -1.25 14.76 12.03
C ILE A 365 -1.51 13.40 11.42
N LEU A 366 -1.44 12.37 12.25
CA LEU A 366 -1.86 11.02 11.89
C LEU A 366 -3.18 10.69 12.61
N PHE A 367 -4.17 10.18 11.89
CA PHE A 367 -5.38 9.65 12.50
C PHE A 367 -5.96 8.52 11.65
N GLN A 368 -6.73 7.63 12.27
CA GLN A 368 -7.36 6.51 11.58
C GLN A 368 -8.83 6.80 11.32
N LEU A 369 -9.28 6.58 10.08
CA LEU A 369 -10.69 6.63 9.70
C LEU A 369 -11.01 5.41 8.83
N ALA A 370 -12.04 4.64 9.21
CA ALA A 370 -12.36 3.35 8.58
C ALA A 370 -11.14 2.39 8.58
N ALA A 371 -10.85 1.74 7.45
CA ALA A 371 -9.67 0.87 7.29
C ALA A 371 -8.40 1.61 6.86
N SER A 372 -8.35 2.94 7.03
CA SER A 372 -7.26 3.75 6.52
C SER A 372 -6.61 4.66 7.57
N GLU A 373 -5.29 4.68 7.55
CA GLU A 373 -4.47 5.68 8.22
C GLU A 373 -4.36 6.93 7.35
N ARG A 374 -4.67 8.08 7.94
CA ARG A 374 -4.55 9.39 7.32
C ARG A 374 -3.30 10.08 7.82
N PHE A 375 -2.58 10.68 6.88
CA PHE A 375 -1.38 11.47 7.15
C PHE A 375 -1.56 12.87 6.54
N PHE A 376 -1.55 13.89 7.40
CA PHE A 376 -1.59 15.29 7.00
C PHE A 376 -0.30 15.97 7.45
N ALA A 377 0.64 16.17 6.53
CA ALA A 377 1.78 17.03 6.78
C ALA A 377 1.38 18.50 6.62
N PHE A 378 1.95 19.37 7.45
CA PHE A 378 1.82 20.81 7.36
C PHE A 378 3.18 21.46 7.58
N ASP A 379 3.38 22.57 6.91
CA ASP A 379 4.57 23.40 6.98
C ASP A 379 4.19 24.88 7.18
N ASN A 380 5.18 25.78 7.19
CA ASN A 380 4.96 27.22 7.21
C ASN A 380 3.97 27.69 6.12
N HIS A 381 4.09 27.18 4.90
CA HIS A 381 3.21 27.56 3.78
C HIS A 381 1.77 27.10 3.99
N THR A 382 1.59 25.93 4.59
CA THR A 382 0.28 25.40 4.97
C THR A 382 -0.38 26.30 6.01
N ILE A 383 0.38 26.77 7.00
CA ILE A 383 -0.09 27.69 8.04
C ILE A 383 -0.43 29.06 7.45
N GLU A 384 0.41 29.59 6.56
CA GLU A 384 0.16 30.84 5.83
C GLU A 384 -1.12 30.79 4.98
N ALA A 385 -1.47 29.60 4.45
CA ALA A 385 -2.68 29.40 3.67
C ALA A 385 -3.97 29.25 4.51
N LEU A 386 -3.86 28.98 5.82
CA LEU A 386 -5.01 28.72 6.70
C LEU A 386 -6.11 29.80 6.62
N PRO A 387 -5.80 31.12 6.64
CA PRO A 387 -6.85 32.14 6.56
C PRO A 387 -7.68 32.05 5.27
N SER A 388 -7.04 31.75 4.14
CA SER A 388 -7.72 31.58 2.85
C SER A 388 -8.58 30.32 2.82
N ILE A 389 -8.09 29.23 3.41
CA ILE A 389 -8.85 27.98 3.55
C ILE A 389 -10.09 28.21 4.43
N VAL A 390 -9.92 28.91 5.56
CA VAL A 390 -11.03 29.25 6.47
C VAL A 390 -12.06 30.14 5.78
N LYS A 391 -11.64 31.14 5.00
CA LYS A 391 -12.56 31.98 4.19
C LYS A 391 -13.34 31.14 3.17
N ALA A 392 -12.65 30.29 2.41
CA ALA A 392 -13.29 29.42 1.43
C ALA A 392 -14.30 28.46 2.09
N ALA A 393 -13.93 27.87 3.23
CA ALA A 393 -14.82 27.01 4.00
C ALA A 393 -16.02 27.78 4.57
N ALA A 394 -15.81 28.99 5.10
CA ALA A 394 -16.87 29.85 5.59
C ALA A 394 -17.86 30.21 4.46
N SER A 395 -17.38 30.56 3.26
CA SER A 395 -18.25 30.80 2.09
C SER A 395 -18.99 29.53 1.65
N ALA A 396 -18.30 28.40 1.54
CA ALA A 396 -18.88 27.15 1.05
C ALA A 396 -19.91 26.52 2.01
N LEU A 397 -19.77 26.77 3.31
CA LEU A 397 -20.61 26.18 4.36
C LEU A 397 -21.54 27.20 5.03
N HIS A 398 -21.61 28.44 4.54
CA HIS A 398 -22.43 29.50 5.14
C HIS A 398 -23.92 29.13 5.19
N SER A 399 -24.48 28.66 4.07
CA SER A 399 -25.89 28.28 3.93
C SER A 399 -26.21 26.86 4.43
N GLY A 400 -25.20 26.13 4.95
CA GLY A 400 -25.30 24.70 5.18
C GLY A 400 -25.07 23.91 3.90
N ASN A 401 -24.29 22.84 4.00
CA ASN A 401 -24.03 21.93 2.88
C ASN A 401 -24.20 20.48 3.34
N SER A 402 -25.06 19.74 2.64
CA SER A 402 -25.27 18.33 2.90
C SER A 402 -24.12 17.50 2.35
N PHE A 403 -23.59 16.57 3.14
CA PHE A 403 -22.61 15.60 2.70
C PHE A 403 -23.15 14.18 2.88
N ASN A 404 -22.72 13.27 2.00
CA ASN A 404 -22.99 11.85 2.10
C ASN A 404 -21.74 11.10 1.63
N PHE A 405 -20.95 10.70 2.62
CA PHE A 405 -19.80 9.85 2.46
C PHE A 405 -20.28 8.39 2.46
N THR A 406 -19.81 7.63 1.47
CA THR A 406 -20.11 6.20 1.36
C THR A 406 -18.85 5.52 0.90
N LYS A 407 -18.42 4.50 1.64
CA LYS A 407 -17.22 3.75 1.35
C LYS A 407 -17.49 2.26 1.53
N PHE A 408 -17.26 1.50 0.47
CA PHE A 408 -17.08 0.05 0.62
C PHE A 408 -15.60 -0.25 0.80
N TYR A 409 -15.29 -1.15 1.72
CA TYR A 409 -13.94 -1.62 1.97
C TYR A 409 -13.98 -3.01 2.58
N ASN A 410 -12.86 -3.72 2.54
CA ASN A 410 -12.74 -4.99 3.25
C ASN A 410 -11.95 -4.76 4.55
N GLN A 411 -12.52 -5.06 5.72
CA GLN A 411 -11.81 -4.86 6.99
C GLN A 411 -10.64 -5.84 7.11
N GLU A 412 -10.89 -7.08 6.73
CA GLU A 412 -9.97 -8.20 6.81
C GLU A 412 -10.12 -9.04 5.54
N ALA A 413 -9.00 -9.31 4.89
CA ALA A 413 -8.92 -10.17 3.72
C ALA A 413 -7.77 -11.16 3.93
N VAL A 414 -8.09 -12.45 3.97
CA VAL A 414 -7.08 -13.51 4.06
C VAL A 414 -7.35 -14.50 2.94
N THR A 415 -6.37 -14.72 2.09
CA THR A 415 -6.42 -15.79 1.09
C THR A 415 -5.25 -16.73 1.32
N VAL A 416 -5.54 -18.02 1.46
CA VAL A 416 -4.56 -19.09 1.61
C VAL A 416 -4.71 -20.04 0.43
N GLY A 417 -3.62 -20.21 -0.32
CA GLY A 417 -3.55 -21.15 -1.43
C GLY A 417 -2.53 -22.26 -1.18
N PHE A 418 -2.89 -23.51 -1.48
CA PHE A 418 -1.94 -24.63 -1.51
C PHE A 418 -2.37 -25.68 -2.55
N PRO A 419 -1.44 -26.36 -3.24
CA PRO A 419 -1.79 -27.53 -4.04
C PRO A 419 -2.21 -28.68 -3.13
N ASN A 420 -3.24 -29.42 -3.51
CA ASN A 420 -3.59 -30.68 -2.85
C ASN A 420 -2.74 -31.85 -3.39
N VAL A 421 -2.84 -33.03 -2.78
CA VAL A 421 -2.04 -34.21 -3.16
C VAL A 421 -2.31 -34.74 -4.58
N MET A 422 -3.36 -34.24 -5.24
CA MET A 422 -3.66 -34.53 -6.65
C MET A 422 -3.05 -33.50 -7.61
N GLY A 423 -2.29 -32.52 -7.10
CA GLY A 423 -1.70 -31.43 -7.88
C GLY A 423 -2.70 -30.33 -8.26
N LEU A 424 -3.92 -30.33 -7.70
CA LEU A 424 -4.92 -29.30 -7.97
C LEU A 424 -4.77 -28.15 -6.95
N PRO A 425 -4.86 -26.88 -7.38
CA PRO A 425 -4.81 -25.75 -6.46
C PRO A 425 -6.07 -25.70 -5.59
N PHE A 426 -5.87 -25.56 -4.29
CA PHE A 426 -6.92 -25.17 -3.35
C PHE A 426 -6.71 -23.72 -2.95
N LEU A 427 -7.77 -22.91 -2.97
CA LEU A 427 -7.79 -21.56 -2.46
C LEU A 427 -8.91 -21.40 -1.44
N PHE A 428 -8.56 -20.88 -0.27
CA PHE A 428 -9.50 -20.46 0.77
C PHE A 428 -9.39 -18.95 0.95
N SER A 429 -10.49 -18.23 0.78
CA SER A 429 -10.56 -16.79 0.98
C SER A 429 -11.59 -16.44 2.05
N PHE A 430 -11.17 -15.67 3.04
CA PHE A 430 -12.00 -15.06 4.07
C PHE A 430 -11.99 -13.55 3.91
N ASN A 431 -13.16 -12.95 3.75
CA ASN A 431 -13.35 -11.51 3.53
C ASN A 431 -14.46 -10.98 4.45
N THR A 432 -14.28 -9.77 4.97
CA THR A 432 -15.27 -9.02 5.76
C THR A 432 -15.67 -7.72 5.04
N PRO A 433 -16.45 -7.82 3.94
CA PRO A 433 -16.93 -6.66 3.20
C PRO A 433 -17.73 -5.75 4.12
N THR A 434 -17.35 -4.48 4.20
CA THR A 434 -17.94 -3.49 5.09
C THR A 434 -18.38 -2.28 4.29
N LEU A 435 -19.55 -1.75 4.64
CA LEU A 435 -20.05 -0.47 4.15
C LEU A 435 -20.03 0.55 5.28
N LEU A 436 -19.31 1.64 5.10
CA LEU A 436 -19.38 2.83 5.94
C LEU A 436 -20.19 3.92 5.22
N GLN A 437 -21.21 4.44 5.88
CA GLN A 437 -21.98 5.58 5.40
C GLN A 437 -22.05 6.67 6.46
N ILE A 438 -21.66 7.89 6.10
CA ILE A 438 -21.71 9.07 6.97
C ILE A 438 -22.42 10.18 6.22
N GLY A 439 -23.61 10.55 6.67
CA GLY A 439 -24.41 11.62 6.07
C GLY A 439 -24.74 12.71 7.10
N GLY A 440 -24.81 13.95 6.65
CA GLY A 440 -25.16 15.08 7.51
C GLY A 440 -25.21 16.40 6.76
N GLU A 441 -25.43 17.49 7.48
CA GLU A 441 -25.30 18.87 6.99
C GLU A 441 -24.25 19.58 7.83
N ALA A 442 -23.27 20.20 7.18
CA ALA A 442 -22.26 21.03 7.84
C ALA A 442 -22.56 22.50 7.57
N ARG A 443 -22.57 23.33 8.62
CA ARG A 443 -22.75 24.78 8.53
C ARG A 443 -21.72 25.51 9.38
N ILE A 444 -21.07 26.52 8.80
CA ILE A 444 -20.08 27.35 9.51
C ILE A 444 -20.62 28.78 9.61
N ARG A 445 -20.49 29.37 10.80
CA ARG A 445 -20.75 30.79 11.06
C ARG A 445 -19.48 31.42 11.62
N THR A 446 -19.15 32.62 11.17
CA THR A 446 -17.94 33.35 11.57
C THR A 446 -18.30 34.73 12.14
N HIS A 447 -17.45 35.28 13.01
CA HIS A 447 -17.59 36.64 13.53
C HIS A 447 -16.23 37.34 13.49
N PRO A 448 -16.04 38.41 12.67
CA PRO A 448 -16.98 38.95 11.68
C PRO A 448 -17.31 37.94 10.55
N ASP A 449 -18.38 38.18 9.78
CA ASP A 449 -18.80 37.25 8.71
C ASP A 449 -17.81 37.23 7.55
N LEU A 450 -16.96 36.20 7.55
CA LEU A 450 -15.94 35.95 6.52
C LEU A 450 -16.54 35.52 5.18
N ALA A 451 -17.79 35.04 5.15
CA ALA A 451 -18.45 34.65 3.90
C ALA A 451 -18.89 35.87 3.07
N GLN A 452 -19.04 37.04 3.71
CA GLN A 452 -19.47 38.30 3.09
C GLN A 452 -18.35 39.35 3.01
N GLY A 453 -17.08 38.98 3.24
CA GLY A 453 -15.93 39.89 3.21
C GLY A 453 -15.64 40.43 1.80
N SER A 454 -15.64 41.76 1.67
CA SER A 454 -15.52 42.53 0.44
C SER A 454 -14.25 42.26 -0.36
N ALA A 455 -14.40 42.19 -1.68
CA ALA A 455 -13.35 42.61 -2.60
C ALA A 455 -12.98 44.07 -2.29
N ASN A 456 -11.67 44.35 -2.18
CA ASN A 456 -11.03 45.65 -1.92
C ASN A 456 -10.78 45.99 -0.45
N SER A 457 -9.54 45.81 -0.01
CA SER A 457 -8.62 46.92 0.35
C SER A 457 -7.18 46.44 0.26
#